data_AF-A0A553CSW2-F1
#
_entry.id   AF-A0A553CSW2-F1
#
_cell.length_a   1.000
_cell.length_b   1.000
_cell.length_c   1.000
_cell.angle_alpha   90.00
_cell.angle_beta   90.00
_cell.angle_gamma   90.00
#
_symmetry.space_group_name_H-M   'P 1'
#
loop_
_entity.id
_entity.type
_entity.pdbx_description
1 polymer ?
#
loop_
_entity_poly.entity_id
_entity_poly.type
_entity_poly.pdbx_seq_one_letter_code
_entity_poly.pdbx_strand_id
1 'polypeptide(L)'
;MNNKNFSDYDISLRGQLFVNLPVTVIIIITAFGLSMFFDVNFKIALLVGMVLGWIYWSFSVKRWIQWATKNDVDIDRLVKIGKRGLLVWSKNTVETVTKHNKTPFI
;
A
#
# COMPACT_ATOMS: atom_id res chain seq x y z
N MET A 1 19.31 21.41 2.60
CA MET A 1 18.55 20.15 2.82
C MET A 1 17.70 20.35 4.05
N ASN A 2 16.37 20.31 3.92
CA ASN A 2 15.46 20.50 5.05
C ASN A 2 15.35 19.14 5.78
N ASN A 3 16.07 18.97 6.89
CA ASN A 3 15.96 17.78 7.75
C ASN A 3 14.60 17.77 8.45
N LYS A 4 13.53 17.46 7.70
CA LYS A 4 12.24 17.13 8.29
C LYS A 4 12.34 15.73 8.87
N ASN A 5 12.68 15.64 10.14
CA ASN A 5 12.54 14.40 10.90
C ASN A 5 11.05 14.05 11.00
N PHE A 6 10.54 13.29 10.04
CA PHE A 6 9.17 12.79 10.08
C PHE A 6 9.00 11.87 11.28
N SER A 7 7.91 12.05 12.03
CA SER A 7 7.55 11.14 13.12
C SER A 7 7.15 9.76 12.57
N ASP A 8 7.27 8.71 13.40
CA ASP A 8 6.77 7.37 13.05
C ASP A 8 5.28 7.42 12.65
N TYR A 9 4.53 8.29 13.33
CA TYR A 9 3.12 8.55 13.06
C TYR A 9 2.91 9.16 11.67
N ASP A 10 3.72 10.14 11.27
CA ASP A 10 3.57 10.80 9.96
C ASP A 10 3.85 9.83 8.81
N ILE A 11 4.87 8.98 8.98
CA ILE A 11 5.26 7.96 8.00
C ILE A 11 4.15 6.91 7.87
N SER A 12 3.62 6.45 9.01
CA SER A 12 2.50 5.50 9.06
C SER A 12 1.24 6.07 8.43
N LEU A 13 0.85 7.29 8.82
CA LEU A 13 -0.35 7.96 8.35
C LEU A 13 -0.30 8.18 6.83
N ARG A 14 0.85 8.63 6.30
CA ARG A 14 1.05 8.73 4.85
C ARG A 14 0.90 7.38 4.17
N GLY A 15 1.43 6.32 4.76
CA GLY A 15 1.26 4.96 4.23
C GLY A 15 -0.20 4.54 4.18
N GLN A 16 -0.97 4.77 5.25
CA GLN A 16 -2.41 4.49 5.28
C GLN A 16 -3.18 5.28 4.22
N LEU A 17 -2.86 6.57 4.07
CA LEU A 17 -3.55 7.45 3.11
C LEU A 17 -3.18 7.15 1.66
N PHE A 18 -1.93 6.79 1.36
CA PHE A 18 -1.49 6.51 0.00
C PHE A 18 -1.81 5.08 -0.45
N VAL A 19 -1.90 4.14 0.49
CA VAL A 19 -2.07 2.72 0.18
C VAL A 19 -3.47 2.26 0.56
N ASN A 20 -3.78 2.22 1.85
CA ASN A 20 -4.98 1.53 2.35
C ASN A 20 -6.28 2.26 2.01
N LEU A 21 -6.31 3.59 2.07
CA LEU A 21 -7.51 4.36 1.73
C LEU A 21 -7.92 4.16 0.26
N PRO A 22 -7.04 4.35 -0.75
CA PRO A 22 -7.37 4.07 -2.15
C PRO A 22 -7.73 2.60 -2.41
N VAL A 23 -7.03 1.65 -1.78
CA VAL A 23 -7.34 0.21 -1.92
C VAL A 23 -8.76 -0.08 -1.43
N THR A 24 -9.14 0.48 -0.28
CA THR A 24 -10.49 0.33 0.28
C THR A 24 -11.53 0.93 -0.65
N VAL A 25 -11.26 2.11 -1.20
CA VAL A 25 -12.14 2.77 -2.18
C VAL A 25 -12.30 1.93 -3.44
N ILE A 26 -11.22 1.36 -3.98
CA ILE A 26 -11.25 0.45 -5.14
C ILE A 26 -12.15 -0.76 -4.84
N ILE A 27 -11.94 -1.43 -3.71
CA ILE A 27 -12.73 -2.62 -3.33
C ILE A 27 -14.21 -2.28 -3.24
N ILE A 28 -14.57 -1.18 -2.55
CA ILE A 28 -15.96 -0.75 -2.38
C ILE A 28 -16.59 -0.39 -3.73
N ILE A 29 -15.94 0.48 -4.51
CA ILE A 29 -16.47 0.93 -5.81
C ILE A 29 -16.64 -0.26 -6.77
N THR A 30 -15.67 -1.18 -6.82
CA THR A 30 -15.78 -2.36 -7.67
C THR A 30 -16.89 -3.30 -7.19
N ALA A 31 -16.96 -3.60 -5.89
CA ALA A 31 -17.96 -4.53 -5.36
C ALA A 31 -19.39 -4.00 -5.59
N PHE A 32 -19.65 -2.75 -5.20
CA PHE A 32 -20.96 -2.13 -5.39
C PHE A 32 -21.25 -1.83 -6.86
N GLY A 33 -20.26 -1.38 -7.64
CA GLY A 33 -20.44 -1.09 -9.06
C GLY A 33 -20.80 -2.33 -9.87
N LEU A 34 -20.09 -3.44 -9.69
CA LEU A 34 -20.40 -4.69 -10.37
C LEU A 34 -21.74 -5.27 -9.92
N SER A 35 -22.05 -5.20 -8.62
CA SER A 35 -23.31 -5.73 -8.09
C SER A 35 -24.52 -4.90 -8.52
N MET A 36 -24.42 -3.57 -8.61
CA MET A 36 -25.55 -2.69 -8.91
C MET A 36 -25.79 -2.54 -10.42
N PHE A 37 -24.73 -2.46 -11.24
CA PHE A 37 -24.85 -2.16 -12.66
C PHE A 37 -24.77 -3.38 -13.57
N PHE A 38 -24.20 -4.49 -13.10
CA PHE A 38 -23.96 -5.69 -13.91
C PHE A 38 -24.62 -6.97 -13.33
N ASP A 39 -25.41 -6.84 -12.26
CA ASP A 39 -26.09 -7.92 -11.55
C ASP A 39 -25.17 -9.10 -11.17
N VAL A 40 -23.88 -8.81 -10.96
CA VAL A 40 -22.90 -9.80 -10.54
C VAL A 40 -23.14 -10.10 -9.06
N ASN A 41 -23.11 -11.39 -8.70
CA ASN A 41 -23.21 -11.80 -7.30
C ASN A 41 -22.20 -11.04 -6.43
N PHE A 42 -22.67 -10.42 -5.34
CA PHE A 42 -21.85 -9.57 -4.49
C PHE A 42 -20.56 -10.25 -4.01
N LYS A 43 -20.58 -11.56 -3.73
CA LYS A 43 -19.37 -12.29 -3.33
C LYS A 43 -18.33 -12.33 -4.44
N ILE A 44 -18.77 -12.53 -5.69
CA ILE A 44 -17.90 -12.53 -6.87
C ILE A 44 -17.38 -11.11 -7.13
N ALA A 45 -18.26 -10.11 -7.07
CA ALA A 45 -17.90 -8.70 -7.23
C ALA A 45 -16.85 -8.25 -6.18
N LEU A 46 -17.00 -8.71 -4.93
CA LEU A 46 -16.05 -8.44 -3.86
C LEU A 46 -14.70 -9.10 -4.12
N LEU A 47 -14.67 -10.35 -4.63
CA LEU A 47 -13.42 -11.02 -5.02
C LEU A 47 -12.70 -10.26 -6.14
N VAL A 48 -13.43 -9.77 -7.14
CA VAL A 48 -12.85 -8.92 -8.20
C VAL A 48 -12.28 -7.63 -7.62
N GLY A 49 -13.03 -6.97 -6.73
CA GLY A 49 -12.57 -5.78 -6.03
C GLY A 49 -11.30 -6.02 -5.21
N MET A 50 -11.21 -7.16 -4.51
CA MET A 50 -10.00 -7.55 -3.78
C MET A 50 -8.80 -7.75 -4.70
N VAL A 51 -8.96 -8.40 -5.86
CA VAL A 51 -7.88 -8.59 -6.83
C VAL A 51 -7.39 -7.24 -7.37
N LEU A 52 -8.30 -6.35 -7.76
CA LEU A 52 -7.94 -5.01 -8.26
C LEU A 52 -7.28 -4.17 -7.16
N GLY A 53 -7.82 -4.21 -5.94
CA GLY A 53 -7.25 -3.57 -4.76
C GLY A 53 -5.84 -4.06 -4.47
N TRP A 54 -5.59 -5.37 -4.57
CA TRP A 54 -4.27 -5.97 -4.36
C TRP A 54 -3.26 -5.53 -5.41
N ILE A 55 -3.65 -5.48 -6.68
CA ILE A 55 -2.80 -4.98 -7.77
C ILE A 55 -2.39 -3.53 -7.47
N TYR A 56 -3.36 -2.67 -7.13
CA TYR A 56 -3.08 -1.28 -6.77
C TYR A 56 -2.17 -1.17 -5.55
N TRP A 57 -2.42 -1.98 -4.52
CA TRP A 57 -1.64 -2.02 -3.29
C TRP A 57 -0.15 -2.24 -3.60
N SER A 58 0.20 -3.21 -4.46
CA SER A 58 1.60 -3.51 -4.83
C SER A 58 2.32 -2.31 -5.45
N PHE A 59 1.64 -1.54 -6.31
CA PHE A 59 2.21 -0.32 -6.88
C PHE A 59 2.33 0.80 -5.84
N SER A 60 1.31 0.99 -5.02
CA SER A 60 1.26 2.08 -4.05
C SER A 60 2.22 1.90 -2.88
N VAL A 61 2.41 0.67 -2.42
CA VAL A 61 3.43 0.32 -1.42
C VAL A 61 4.83 0.61 -1.96
N LYS A 62 5.13 0.26 -3.21
CA LYS A 62 6.40 0.63 -3.85
C LYS A 62 6.62 2.14 -3.79
N ARG A 63 5.61 2.94 -4.17
CA ARG A 63 5.70 4.40 -4.15
C ARG A 63 5.89 4.96 -2.74
N TRP A 64 5.20 4.42 -1.75
CA TRP A 64 5.34 4.83 -0.35
C TRP A 64 6.74 4.49 0.20
N ILE A 65 7.29 3.31 -0.10
CA ILE A 65 8.65 2.93 0.28
C ILE A 65 9.67 3.88 -0.37
N GLN A 66 9.56 4.13 -1.68
CA GLN A 66 10.44 5.06 -2.39
C GLN A 66 10.34 6.49 -1.84
N TRP A 67 9.14 6.93 -1.47
CA TRP A 67 8.94 8.22 -0.81
C TRP A 67 9.65 8.24 0.54
N ALA A 68 9.48 7.22 1.38
CA ALA A 68 10.09 7.17 2.70
C ALA A 68 11.63 7.16 2.62
N THR A 69 12.21 6.34 1.73
CA THR A 69 13.67 6.31 1.55
C THR A 69 14.24 7.60 0.97
N LYS A 70 13.50 8.28 0.08
CA LYS A 70 13.88 9.61 -0.44
C LYS A 70 13.88 10.69 0.65
N ASN A 71 13.15 10.48 1.74
CA ASN A 71 13.09 11.40 2.89
C ASN A 71 13.96 10.90 4.07
N ASP A 72 15.03 10.15 3.77
CA ASP A 72 16.02 9.68 4.74
C ASP A 72 15.45 8.84 5.89
N VAL A 73 14.31 8.17 5.66
CA VAL A 73 13.77 7.20 6.63
C VAL A 73 14.59 5.92 6.55
N ASP A 74 15.24 5.57 7.67
CA ASP A 74 15.97 4.31 7.84
C ASP A 74 15.12 3.08 7.49
N ILE A 75 15.74 2.08 6.85
CA ILE A 75 15.07 0.87 6.35
C ILE A 75 14.49 0.04 7.50
N ASP A 76 15.23 -0.14 8.60
CA ASP A 76 14.78 -0.96 9.72
C ASP A 76 13.62 -0.26 10.46
N ARG A 77 13.69 1.07 10.59
CA ARG A 77 12.57 1.90 11.06
C ARG A 77 11.35 1.79 10.14
N LEU A 78 11.54 1.87 8.82
CA LEU A 78 10.46 1.75 7.83
C LEU A 78 9.78 0.38 7.87
N VAL A 79 10.54 -0.71 8.02
CA VAL A 79 9.99 -2.07 8.17
C VAL A 79 9.14 -2.17 9.44
N LYS A 80 9.60 -1.60 10.57
CA LYS A 80 8.85 -1.61 11.83
C LYS A 80 7.52 -0.87 11.71
N ILE A 81 7.53 0.30 11.07
CA ILE A 81 6.31 1.10 10.83
C ILE A 81 5.38 0.39 9.83
N GLY A 82 5.94 -0.11 8.72
CA GLY A 82 5.20 -0.79 7.67
C GLY A 82 4.52 -2.07 8.14
N LYS A 83 5.17 -2.86 9.00
CA LYS A 83 4.57 -4.06 9.63
C LYS A 83 3.36 -3.72 10.51
N ARG A 84 3.48 -2.70 11.35
CA ARG A 84 2.37 -2.25 12.22
C ARG A 84 1.18 -1.73 11.41
N GLY A 85 1.44 -1.08 10.28
CA GLY A 85 0.42 -0.55 9.38
C GLY A 85 -0.14 -1.56 8.37
N LEU A 86 0.32 -2.82 8.38
CA LEU A 86 0.01 -3.84 7.36
C LEU A 86 0.35 -3.39 5.92
N LEU A 87 1.35 -2.53 5.79
CA LEU A 87 1.85 -2.01 4.50
C LEU A 87 3.02 -2.85 3.97
N VAL A 88 3.75 -3.52 4.86
CA VAL A 88 4.96 -4.28 4.55
C VAL A 88 5.04 -5.50 5.46
N TRP A 89 5.39 -6.66 4.90
CA TRP A 89 5.44 -7.92 5.66
C TRP A 89 6.85 -8.31 6.10
N SER A 90 7.87 -7.92 5.34
CA SER A 90 9.25 -8.29 5.62
C SER A 90 10.25 -7.24 5.16
N LYS A 91 11.48 -7.34 5.66
CA LYS A 91 12.61 -6.54 5.16
C LYS A 91 12.84 -6.79 3.66
N ASN A 92 12.62 -8.03 3.20
CA ASN A 92 12.73 -8.40 1.79
C ASN A 92 11.80 -7.59 0.88
N THR A 93 10.58 -7.26 1.36
CA THR A 93 9.65 -6.39 0.64
C THR A 93 10.22 -5.00 0.41
N VAL A 94 10.88 -4.42 1.43
CA VAL A 94 11.53 -3.10 1.31
C VAL A 94 12.77 -3.19 0.43
N GLU A 95 13.59 -4.22 0.59
CA GLU A 95 14.79 -4.44 -0.22
C GLU A 95 14.47 -4.69 -1.70
N THR A 96 13.37 -5.35 -2.01
CA THR A 96 12.87 -5.53 -3.39
C THR A 96 12.62 -4.18 -4.07
N VAL A 97 12.14 -3.20 -3.31
CA VAL A 97 11.88 -1.86 -3.82
C VAL A 97 13.16 -1.03 -3.86
N THR A 98 14.00 -1.08 -2.82
CA THR A 98 15.17 -0.20 -2.71
C THR A 98 16.36 -0.69 -3.50
N LYS A 99 16.65 -1.99 -3.50
CA LYS A 99 17.80 -2.60 -4.21
C LYS A 99 17.45 -3.00 -5.64
N HIS A 100 16.25 -3.54 -5.85
CA HIS A 100 15.85 -4.09 -7.15
C HIS A 100 14.87 -3.21 -7.93
N ASN A 101 14.34 -2.14 -7.33
CA ASN A 101 13.34 -1.25 -7.94
C ASN A 101 12.14 -2.02 -8.53
N LYS A 102 11.78 -3.16 -7.95
CA LYS A 102 10.65 -3.99 -8.38
C LYS A 102 9.41 -3.70 -7.52
N THR A 103 8.24 -3.95 -8.08
CA THR A 103 6.99 -3.94 -7.29
C THR A 103 7.01 -5.15 -6.37
N PRO A 104 6.82 -4.97 -5.05
CA PRO A 104 6.72 -6.09 -4.15
C PRO A 104 5.43 -6.84 -4.47
N PHE A 105 5.57 -8.12 -4.79
CA PHE A 105 4.47 -9.08 -4.76
C PHE A 105 4.73 -10.01 -3.57
N ILE A 106 3.71 -10.19 -2.74
CA ILE A 106 3.70 -11.17 -1.66
C ILE A 106 2.99 -12.41 -2.19
#